data_AF-A0A0V0Q672-F1
#
_entry.id   AF-A0A0V0Q672-F1
#
_cell.length_a   1.000
_cell.length_b   1.000
_cell.length_c   1.000
_cell.angle_alpha   90.00
_cell.angle_beta   90.00
_cell.angle_gamma   90.00
#
_symmetry.space_group_name_H-M   'P 1'
#
loop_
_entity.id
_entity.type
_entity.pdbx_description
1 polymer ?
#
loop_
_entity_poly.entity_id
_entity_poly.type
_entity_poly.pdbx_seq_one_letter_code
_entity_poly.pdbx_strand_id
1 'polypeptide(L)'
;MDGAGAPVFWRQVARLQLSSAEEPVWLAYTRMVALLTPASATTSVHDAKRPLGTVLHEAGVSEQRLARLLALRGPARLEALERIIRGIARKHPPLDLISLARAAFECDRNDIARSYYRALDRSQIEETQNA
;
A
#
# COMPACT_ATOMS: atom_id res chain seq x y z
N MET A 1 15.84 0.77 10.20
CA MET A 1 16.45 -0.15 9.24
C MET A 1 17.27 0.70 8.30
N ASP A 2 18.56 0.45 8.31
CA ASP A 2 19.51 0.84 7.29
C ASP A 2 19.01 0.49 5.88
N GLY A 3 19.38 1.33 4.91
CA GLY A 3 18.94 1.24 3.52
C GLY A 3 19.30 -0.08 2.81
N ALA A 4 20.15 -0.90 3.41
CA ALA A 4 20.79 -2.08 2.80
C ALA A 4 19.89 -3.30 2.58
N GLY A 5 18.67 -3.34 3.12
CA GLY A 5 17.74 -4.48 2.94
C GLY A 5 18.14 -5.76 3.71
N ALA A 6 17.16 -6.57 4.08
CA ALA A 6 17.37 -7.78 4.89
C ALA A 6 17.83 -8.98 4.04
N PRO A 7 18.48 -10.02 4.61
CA PRO A 7 18.90 -11.22 3.86
C PRO A 7 17.78 -11.94 3.11
N VAL A 8 16.54 -11.87 3.59
CA VAL A 8 15.38 -12.41 2.88
C VAL A 8 15.11 -11.67 1.57
N PHE A 9 15.28 -10.35 1.54
CA PHE A 9 15.14 -9.53 0.34
C PHE A 9 16.22 -9.89 -0.69
N TRP A 10 17.49 -9.95 -0.28
CA TRP A 10 18.59 -10.32 -1.18
C TRP A 10 18.45 -11.73 -1.77
N ARG A 11 17.91 -12.68 -0.99
CA ARG A 11 17.53 -13.99 -1.53
C ARG A 11 16.47 -13.90 -2.63
N GLN A 12 15.52 -12.97 -2.52
CA GLN A 12 14.54 -12.73 -3.58
C GLN A 12 15.14 -12.05 -4.80
N VAL A 13 16.00 -11.04 -4.60
CA VAL A 13 16.75 -10.38 -5.69
C VAL A 13 17.49 -11.40 -6.53
N ALA A 14 18.27 -12.28 -5.89
CA ALA A 14 19.02 -13.32 -6.57
C ALA A 14 18.10 -14.35 -7.26
N ARG A 15 17.03 -14.80 -6.59
CA ARG A 15 16.10 -15.80 -7.13
C ARG A 15 15.30 -15.30 -8.33
N LEU A 16 14.83 -14.06 -8.27
CA LEU A 16 13.99 -13.45 -9.30
C LEU A 16 14.81 -12.69 -10.35
N GLN A 17 16.13 -12.64 -10.19
CA GLN A 17 17.06 -11.91 -11.07
C GLN A 17 16.66 -10.44 -11.25
N LEU A 18 16.29 -9.79 -10.13
CA LEU A 18 15.91 -8.37 -10.15
C LEU A 18 17.13 -7.53 -10.56
N SER A 19 16.93 -6.59 -11.47
CA SER A 19 17.99 -5.67 -11.85
C SER A 19 18.20 -4.62 -10.75
N SER A 20 19.41 -4.06 -10.67
CA SER A 20 19.70 -3.01 -9.68
C SER A 20 18.89 -1.74 -9.84
N ALA A 21 18.29 -1.51 -11.01
CA ALA A 21 17.33 -0.44 -11.23
C ALA A 21 15.98 -0.68 -10.51
N GLU A 22 15.59 -1.94 -10.31
CA GLU A 22 14.31 -2.33 -9.71
C GLU A 22 14.42 -2.56 -8.19
N GLU A 23 15.63 -2.84 -7.68
CA GLU A 23 15.89 -3.09 -6.27
C GLU A 23 15.25 -2.06 -5.32
N PRO A 24 15.33 -0.73 -5.56
CA PRO A 24 14.78 0.25 -4.61
C PRO A 24 13.26 0.14 -4.42
N VAL A 25 12.50 -0.03 -5.52
CA VAL A 25 11.05 -0.14 -5.46
C VAL A 25 10.61 -1.48 -4.87
N TRP A 26 11.30 -2.57 -5.20
CA TRP A 26 11.06 -3.88 -4.59
C TRP A 26 11.39 -3.91 -3.10
N LEU A 27 12.45 -3.22 -2.67
CA LEU A 27 12.81 -3.12 -1.26
C LEU A 27 11.74 -2.34 -0.48
N ALA A 28 11.29 -1.20 -1.00
CA ALA A 28 10.21 -0.43 -0.38
C ALA A 28 8.90 -1.22 -0.32
N TYR A 29 8.53 -1.90 -1.41
CA TYR A 29 7.36 -2.78 -1.44
C TYR A 29 7.45 -3.91 -0.41
N THR A 30 8.59 -4.59 -0.32
CA THR A 30 8.84 -5.65 0.66
C THR A 30 8.72 -5.14 2.09
N ARG A 31 9.24 -3.94 2.37
CA ARG A 31 9.07 -3.27 3.68
C ARG A 31 7.61 -2.97 3.99
N MET A 32 6.85 -2.46 3.03
CA MET A 32 5.43 -2.19 3.22
C MET A 32 4.64 -3.47 3.54
N VAL A 33 4.90 -4.56 2.81
CA VAL A 33 4.28 -5.87 3.09
C VAL A 33 4.68 -6.39 4.47
N ALA A 34 5.96 -6.26 4.84
CA ALA A 34 6.44 -6.66 6.17
C ALA A 34 5.80 -5.83 7.30
N LEU A 35 5.57 -4.53 7.10
CA LEU A 35 4.86 -3.69 8.08
C LEU A 35 3.42 -4.14 8.30
N LEU A 36 2.74 -4.55 7.22
CA LEU A 36 1.36 -5.01 7.27
C LEU A 36 1.23 -6.40 7.91
N THR A 37 2.27 -7.21 7.85
CA THR A 37 2.25 -8.62 8.29
C THR A 37 2.70 -8.72 9.75
N PRO A 38 1.80 -9.01 10.71
CA PRO A 38 2.21 -9.20 12.09
C PRO A 38 3.12 -10.42 12.22
N ALA A 39 4.06 -10.39 13.17
CA ALA A 39 5.01 -11.50 13.38
C ALA A 39 4.33 -12.84 13.70
N SER A 40 3.11 -12.80 14.24
CA SER A 40 2.28 -13.97 14.56
C SER A 40 1.42 -14.46 13.39
N ALA A 41 1.50 -13.85 12.20
CA ALA A 41 0.68 -14.22 11.07
C ALA A 41 0.95 -15.67 10.63
N THR A 42 -0.10 -16.49 10.64
CA THR A 42 -0.10 -17.86 10.07
C THR A 42 -0.77 -17.92 8.70
N THR A 43 -1.44 -16.84 8.30
CA THR A 43 -2.13 -16.68 7.02
C THR A 43 -1.66 -15.41 6.31
N SER A 44 -1.90 -15.36 5.00
CA SER A 44 -1.55 -14.19 4.19
C SER A 44 -2.41 -12.98 4.57
N VAL A 45 -1.80 -11.80 4.60
CA VAL A 45 -2.51 -10.50 4.69
C VAL A 45 -3.18 -10.09 3.37
N HIS A 46 -2.92 -10.83 2.30
CA HIS A 46 -3.49 -10.57 0.99
C HIS A 46 -4.99 -10.86 0.96
N ASP A 47 -5.78 -9.86 0.58
CA ASP A 47 -7.20 -10.01 0.24
C ASP A 47 -7.54 -9.21 -1.02
N ALA A 48 -7.79 -9.91 -2.13
CA ALA A 48 -8.12 -9.31 -3.41
C ALA A 48 -9.42 -8.45 -3.41
N LYS A 49 -10.29 -8.61 -2.40
CA LYS A 49 -11.51 -7.82 -2.25
C LYS A 49 -11.28 -6.47 -1.56
N ARG A 50 -10.05 -6.22 -1.10
CA ARG A 50 -9.68 -5.08 -0.26
C ARG A 50 -8.65 -4.19 -0.97
N PRO A 51 -9.02 -3.48 -2.05
CA PRO A 51 -8.08 -2.64 -2.78
C PRO A 51 -7.55 -1.49 -1.91
N LEU A 52 -6.33 -1.05 -2.19
CA LEU A 52 -5.62 -0.05 -1.38
C LEU A 52 -6.45 1.20 -1.09
N GLY A 53 -7.07 1.81 -2.11
CA GLY A 53 -7.86 3.03 -1.89
C GLY A 53 -9.00 2.84 -0.90
N THR A 54 -9.70 1.71 -0.96
CA THR A 54 -10.76 1.37 0.02
C THR A 54 -10.19 1.23 1.43
N VAL A 55 -9.07 0.52 1.59
CA VAL A 55 -8.42 0.36 2.89
C VAL A 55 -7.93 1.70 3.45
N LEU A 56 -7.44 2.61 2.60
CA LEU A 56 -7.02 3.95 3.02
C LEU A 56 -8.21 4.77 3.54
N HIS A 57 -9.35 4.74 2.86
CA HIS A 57 -10.58 5.41 3.29
C HIS A 57 -11.02 4.89 4.66
N GLU A 58 -11.20 3.58 4.80
CA GLU A 58 -11.61 2.94 6.06
C GLU A 58 -10.62 3.17 7.21
N ALA A 59 -9.33 3.35 6.89
CA ALA A 59 -8.32 3.70 7.87
C ALA A 59 -8.33 5.19 8.28
N GLY A 60 -9.21 6.01 7.71
CA GLY A 60 -9.36 7.43 8.01
C GLY A 60 -8.29 8.31 7.35
N VAL A 61 -7.69 7.87 6.24
CA VAL A 61 -6.79 8.73 5.46
C VAL A 61 -7.64 9.78 4.76
N SER A 62 -7.40 11.06 5.05
CA SER A 62 -8.18 12.15 4.46
C SER A 62 -7.97 12.29 2.95
N GLU A 63 -8.98 12.82 2.25
CA GLU A 63 -8.90 13.16 0.83
C GLU A 63 -7.71 14.07 0.51
N GLN A 64 -7.43 15.06 1.37
CA GLN A 64 -6.29 15.94 1.19
C GLN A 64 -4.95 15.18 1.23
N ARG A 65 -4.83 14.17 2.10
CA ARG A 65 -3.63 13.34 2.20
C ARG A 65 -3.49 12.42 0.99
N LEU A 66 -4.60 11.88 0.50
CA LEU A 66 -4.64 11.13 -0.76
C LEU A 66 -4.23 12.02 -1.94
N ALA A 67 -4.81 13.20 -2.09
CA ALA A 67 -4.49 14.13 -3.18
C ALA A 67 -3.00 14.49 -3.21
N ARG A 68 -2.39 14.73 -2.03
CA ARG A 68 -0.94 14.94 -1.91
C ARG A 68 -0.13 13.73 -2.37
N LEU A 69 -0.54 12.51 -2.01
CA LEU A 69 0.11 11.29 -2.50
C LEU A 69 0.03 11.18 -4.02
N LEU A 70 -1.15 11.45 -4.61
CA LEU A 70 -1.39 11.36 -6.04
C LEU A 70 -0.61 12.41 -6.85
N ALA A 71 -0.32 13.58 -6.25
CA ALA A 71 0.45 14.64 -6.88
C ALA A 71 1.97 14.38 -6.92
N LEU A 72 2.49 13.50 -6.03
CA LEU A 72 3.92 13.17 -5.98
C LEU A 72 4.32 12.26 -7.14
N ARG A 73 5.63 12.19 -7.41
CA ARG A 73 6.23 11.28 -8.41
C ARG A 73 7.52 10.67 -7.89
N GLY A 74 7.90 9.51 -8.44
CA GLY A 74 9.21 8.92 -8.23
C GLY A 74 9.49 8.61 -6.75
N PRO A 75 10.74 8.77 -6.29
CA PRO A 75 11.13 8.39 -4.92
C PRO A 75 10.28 9.05 -3.83
N ALA A 76 9.95 10.34 -3.98
CA ALA A 76 9.15 11.08 -3.00
C ALA A 76 7.73 10.49 -2.84
N ARG A 77 7.14 10.00 -3.94
CA ARG A 77 5.83 9.32 -3.90
C ARG A 77 5.92 7.99 -3.17
N LEU A 78 6.95 7.21 -3.45
CA LEU A 78 7.17 5.90 -2.83
C LEU A 78 7.39 6.03 -1.31
N GLU A 79 8.18 7.01 -0.87
CA GLU A 79 8.35 7.32 0.55
C GLU A 79 7.05 7.79 1.21
N ALA A 80 6.27 8.62 0.53
CA ALA A 80 4.96 9.06 1.02
C ALA A 80 3.98 7.89 1.17
N LEU A 81 3.99 6.97 0.21
CA LEU A 81 3.21 5.74 0.26
C LEU A 81 3.64 4.88 1.46
N GLU A 82 4.94 4.62 1.64
CA GLU A 82 5.44 3.84 2.78
C GLU A 82 5.02 4.47 4.12
N ARG A 83 5.09 5.80 4.24
CA ARG A 83 4.67 6.52 5.45
C ARG A 83 3.18 6.37 5.73
N ILE A 84 2.33 6.35 4.70
CA ILE A 84 0.90 6.09 4.84
C ILE A 84 0.66 4.63 5.27
N ILE A 85 1.31 3.67 4.62
CA ILE A 85 1.20 2.24 4.96
C ILE A 85 1.61 2.00 6.42
N ARG A 86 2.71 2.61 6.88
CA ARG A 86 3.13 2.56 8.28
C ARG A 86 2.06 3.08 9.25
N GLY A 87 1.31 4.10 8.84
CA GLY A 87 0.21 4.66 9.63
C GLY A 87 -0.94 3.68 9.82
N ILE A 88 -1.32 2.96 8.75
CA ILE A 88 -2.45 2.01 8.79
C ILE A 88 -2.05 0.62 9.32
N ALA A 89 -0.75 0.28 9.27
CA ALA A 89 -0.23 -1.04 9.63
C ALA A 89 -0.55 -1.46 11.08
N ARG A 90 -0.77 -0.51 12.00
CA ARG A 90 -1.12 -0.82 13.40
C ARG A 90 -2.38 -1.68 13.56
N LYS A 91 -3.32 -1.57 12.60
CA LYS A 91 -4.56 -2.36 12.60
C LYS A 91 -4.43 -3.67 11.80
N HIS A 92 -3.27 -3.94 11.19
CA HIS A 92 -3.00 -5.08 10.31
C HIS A 92 -4.17 -5.37 9.35
N PRO A 93 -4.65 -4.38 8.58
CA PRO A 93 -5.81 -4.60 7.74
C PRO A 93 -5.48 -5.60 6.62
N PRO A 94 -6.41 -6.53 6.28
CA PRO A 94 -6.30 -7.28 5.05
C PRO A 94 -6.33 -6.32 3.86
N LEU A 95 -5.45 -6.56 2.89
CA LEU A 95 -5.18 -5.65 1.79
C LEU A 95 -4.85 -6.42 0.51
N ASP A 96 -5.35 -5.95 -0.63
CA ASP A 96 -4.91 -6.42 -1.93
C ASP A 96 -3.47 -5.97 -2.20
N LEU A 97 -2.52 -6.84 -1.91
CA LEU A 97 -1.10 -6.65 -2.20
C LEU A 97 -0.80 -6.34 -3.68
N ILE A 98 -1.64 -6.76 -4.64
CA ILE A 98 -1.47 -6.41 -6.05
C ILE A 98 -1.78 -4.92 -6.26
N SER A 99 -2.86 -4.40 -5.67
CA SER A 99 -3.15 -2.97 -5.70
C SER A 99 -2.05 -2.14 -5.03
N LEU A 100 -1.43 -2.65 -3.95
CA LEU A 100 -0.27 -2.02 -3.32
C LEU A 100 0.96 -2.05 -4.23
N ALA A 101 1.21 -3.15 -4.93
CA ALA A 101 2.29 -3.24 -5.90
C ALA A 101 2.07 -2.22 -7.03
N ARG A 102 0.89 -2.20 -7.67
CA ARG A 102 0.56 -1.21 -8.71
C ARG A 102 0.77 0.23 -8.22
N ALA A 103 0.43 0.49 -6.96
CA ALA A 103 0.71 1.76 -6.32
C ALA A 103 2.22 2.03 -6.21
N ALA A 104 3.02 1.10 -5.72
CA ALA A 104 4.46 1.26 -5.55
C ALA A 104 5.22 1.41 -6.88
N PHE A 105 4.89 0.59 -7.88
CA PHE A 105 5.52 0.54 -9.19
C PHE A 105 4.97 1.56 -10.20
N GLU A 106 4.06 2.45 -9.77
CA GLU A 106 3.42 3.47 -10.62
C GLU A 106 2.72 2.92 -11.88
N CYS A 107 2.25 1.66 -11.86
CA CYS A 107 1.63 1.01 -13.02
C CYS A 107 0.23 1.56 -13.36
N ASP A 108 -0.56 1.93 -12.35
CA ASP A 108 -1.85 2.62 -12.52
C ASP A 108 -2.06 3.62 -11.37
N ARG A 109 -1.96 4.91 -11.68
CA ARG A 109 -2.11 5.99 -10.69
C ARG A 109 -3.57 6.19 -10.27
N ASN A 110 -4.51 5.81 -11.11
CA ASN A 110 -5.93 6.10 -10.92
C ASN A 110 -6.65 5.01 -10.12
N ASP A 111 -6.12 3.78 -10.04
CA ASP A 111 -6.73 2.68 -9.30
C ASP A 111 -6.94 2.99 -7.81
N ILE A 112 -5.95 3.63 -7.17
CA ILE A 112 -6.06 4.05 -5.76
C ILE A 112 -7.17 5.08 -5.60
N ALA A 113 -7.22 6.08 -6.48
CA ALA A 113 -8.25 7.12 -6.44
C ALA A 113 -9.64 6.52 -6.67
N ARG A 114 -9.82 5.69 -7.71
CA ARG A 114 -11.10 5.02 -8.03
C ARG A 114 -11.61 4.20 -6.85
N SER A 115 -10.75 3.37 -6.26
CA SER A 115 -11.15 2.50 -5.15
C SER A 115 -11.43 3.27 -3.85
N TYR A 116 -10.70 4.38 -3.61
CA TYR A 116 -10.96 5.28 -2.50
C TYR A 116 -12.32 5.97 -2.64
N TYR A 117 -12.56 6.66 -3.77
CA TYR A 117 -13.79 7.43 -3.97
C TYR A 117 -15.04 6.55 -4.04
N ARG A 118 -14.94 5.34 -4.61
CA ARG A 118 -16.03 4.35 -4.55
C ARG A 118 -16.39 3.93 -3.12
N ALA A 119 -15.39 3.87 -2.22
CA ALA A 119 -15.63 3.54 -0.81
C ALA A 119 -16.24 4.72 -0.05
N LEU A 120 -15.77 5.94 -0.35
CA LEU A 120 -16.33 7.19 0.19
C LEU A 120 -17.81 7.36 -0.17
N ASP A 121 -18.15 7.22 -1.45
CA ASP A 121 -19.53 7.32 -1.94
C ASP A 121 -20.44 6.31 -1.24
N ARG A 122 -19.95 5.08 -1.07
CA ARG A 122 -20.69 4.02 -0.37
C ARG A 122 -20.97 4.38 1.08
N SER A 123 -19.95 4.86 1.83
CA SER A 123 -20.14 5.25 3.23
C SER A 123 -21.13 6.41 3.38
N GLN A 124 -21.13 7.36 2.45
CA GLN A 124 -22.08 8.49 2.48
C GLN A 124 -23.53 8.03 2.23
N ILE A 125 -23.73 7.07 1.32
CA ILE A 125 -25.05 6.47 1.07
C ILE A 125 -25.55 5.73 2.33
N GLU A 126 -24.68 4.94 2.97
CA GLU A 126 -25.01 4.20 4.20
C GLU A 126 -25.33 5.15 5.36
N GLU A 127 -24.58 6.24 5.53
CA GLU A 127 -24.87 7.28 6.52
C GLU A 127 -26.23 7.95 6.28
N THR A 128 -26.54 8.25 5.02
CA THR A 128 -27.84 8.88 4.65
C THR A 128 -29.02 7.93 4.89
N GLN A 129 -28.83 6.62 4.75
CA GLN A 129 -29.87 5.61 4.98
C GLN A 129 -30.09 5.30 6.47
N ASN A 130 -29.08 5.55 7.31
CA ASN A 130 -29.11 5.27 8.75
C ASN A 130 -29.39 6.52 9.61
N ALA A 131 -29.61 7.69 8.99
CA ALA A 131 -29.95 8.96 9.62
C ALA A 131 -31.47 9.23 9.60
#